data_AF-A0A915DC47-F1
#
_entry.id   AF-A0A915DC47-F1
#
_cell.length_a   1.000
_cell.length_b   1.000
_cell.length_c   1.000
_cell.angle_alpha   90.00
_cell.angle_beta   90.00
_cell.angle_gamma   90.00
#
_symmetry.space_group_name_H-M   'P 1'
#
loop_
_entity.id
_entity.type
_entity.pdbx_description
1 polymer ?
#
loop_
_entity_poly.entity_id
_entity_poly.type
_entity_poly.pdbx_seq_one_letter_code
_entity_poly.pdbx_strand_id
1 'polypeptide(L)'
;MASDQISVLNLKIYHEKQKRQLCLLHALNNLFQKEEFRQAELDDICENFDDRRWFNSHRSWIGLGNYDANILVAALELKELSVVWFDRRLSVNRINHEAVMAYIFNVPSISYIPFMKGRHWFTVRRFDDHYYNLDSKLQSAVRIDDFVAFSNQILAEGNQLLLVTRPEDQEKCINRGDEET
;
A
#
# COMPACT_ATOMS: atom_id res chain seq x y z
N MET A 1 12.39 -2.66 -38.12
CA MET A 1 11.29 -1.78 -37.68
C MET A 1 9.99 -2.57 -37.50
N ALA A 2 10.04 -3.69 -36.77
CA ALA A 2 8.88 -4.52 -36.42
C ALA A 2 9.01 -5.13 -35.00
N SER A 3 10.00 -4.65 -34.22
CA SER A 3 10.29 -5.09 -32.86
C SER A 3 9.54 -4.29 -31.79
N ASP A 4 9.11 -3.07 -32.12
CA ASP A 4 8.63 -2.10 -31.12
C ASP A 4 7.10 -2.10 -30.98
N GLN A 5 6.39 -2.91 -31.78
CA GLN A 5 4.93 -3.04 -31.73
C GLN A 5 4.43 -4.25 -30.91
N ILE A 6 5.32 -5.09 -30.39
CA ILE A 6 4.94 -6.35 -29.71
C ILE A 6 4.89 -6.22 -28.17
N SER A 7 5.37 -5.13 -27.57
CA SER A 7 5.44 -4.97 -26.10
C SER A 7 4.31 -4.16 -25.47
N VAL A 8 3.33 -3.67 -26.22
CA VAL A 8 2.08 -3.14 -25.63
C VAL A 8 1.09 -4.28 -25.47
N LEU A 9 1.51 -5.33 -24.75
CA LEU A 9 0.57 -6.33 -24.23
C LEU A 9 -0.44 -5.56 -23.40
N ASN A 10 -1.73 -5.77 -23.70
CA ASN A 10 -2.86 -5.35 -22.88
C ASN A 10 -2.67 -5.90 -21.45
N LEU A 11 -1.87 -5.22 -20.61
CA LEU A 11 -1.74 -5.50 -19.19
C LEU A 11 -3.10 -5.24 -18.58
N LYS A 12 -3.86 -6.32 -18.41
CA LYS A 12 -5.12 -6.29 -17.69
C LYS A 12 -4.79 -6.19 -16.19
N ILE A 13 -4.45 -4.98 -15.76
CA ILE A 13 -4.19 -4.67 -14.35
C ILE A 13 -5.49 -4.85 -13.58
N TYR A 14 -5.44 -5.68 -12.54
CA TYR A 14 -6.54 -5.82 -11.60
C TYR A 14 -6.67 -4.52 -10.81
N HIS A 15 -7.88 -3.95 -10.80
CA HIS A 15 -8.19 -2.75 -10.05
C HIS A 15 -9.55 -2.89 -9.39
N GLU A 16 -9.54 -3.00 -8.08
CA GLU A 16 -10.70 -3.08 -7.21
C GLU A 16 -11.03 -1.70 -6.67
N LYS A 17 -12.26 -1.26 -6.97
CA LYS A 17 -12.78 0.03 -6.53
C LYS A 17 -13.33 -0.04 -5.11
N GLN A 18 -13.17 1.05 -4.39
CA GLN A 18 -13.56 1.13 -3.00
C GLN A 18 -15.08 1.03 -2.84
N LYS A 19 -15.49 0.21 -1.87
CA LYS A 19 -16.84 0.20 -1.31
C LYS A 19 -16.75 0.59 0.16
N ARG A 20 -17.61 1.52 0.61
CA ARG A 20 -17.68 1.97 2.01
C ARG A 20 -16.31 2.49 2.50
N GLN A 21 -15.89 2.18 3.73
CA GLN A 21 -14.59 2.60 4.28
C GLN A 21 -13.52 1.51 4.18
N LEU A 22 -13.71 0.48 3.33
CA LEU A 22 -12.84 -0.69 3.19
C LEU A 22 -11.54 -0.40 2.39
N CYS A 23 -10.97 0.81 2.52
CA CYS A 23 -9.80 1.22 1.73
C CYS A 23 -8.62 0.25 1.90
N LEU A 24 -8.38 -0.28 3.10
CA LEU A 24 -7.31 -1.26 3.34
C LEU A 24 -7.56 -2.58 2.59
N LEU A 25 -8.79 -3.11 2.61
CA LEU A 25 -9.16 -4.33 1.88
C LEU A 25 -8.81 -4.20 0.40
N HIS A 26 -9.24 -3.09 -0.21
CA HIS A 26 -9.01 -2.87 -1.63
C HIS A 26 -7.55 -2.56 -1.92
N ALA A 27 -6.83 -1.89 -1.02
CA ALA A 27 -5.38 -1.70 -1.15
C ALA A 27 -4.65 -3.05 -1.15
N LEU A 28 -5.01 -3.99 -0.29
CA LEU A 28 -4.47 -5.35 -0.27
C LEU A 28 -4.81 -6.11 -1.54
N ASN A 29 -6.07 -6.14 -1.97
CA ASN A 29 -6.45 -6.86 -3.20
C ASN A 29 -5.80 -6.25 -4.45
N ASN A 30 -5.68 -4.93 -4.52
CA ASN A 30 -4.92 -4.25 -5.57
C ASN A 30 -3.43 -4.58 -5.48
N LEU A 31 -2.85 -4.72 -4.29
CA LEU A 31 -1.49 -5.21 -4.12
C LEU A 31 -1.34 -6.61 -4.70
N PHE A 32 -2.22 -7.55 -4.36
CA PHE A 32 -2.14 -8.94 -4.82
C PHE A 32 -2.61 -9.16 -6.26
N GLN A 33 -3.24 -8.16 -6.87
CA GLN A 33 -3.79 -8.20 -8.22
C GLN A 33 -4.91 -9.24 -8.40
N LYS A 34 -5.69 -9.46 -7.34
CA LYS A 34 -6.87 -10.34 -7.27
C LYS A 34 -7.63 -10.08 -5.97
N GLU A 35 -8.84 -10.63 -5.86
CA GLU A 35 -9.56 -10.72 -4.58
C GLU A 35 -8.84 -11.73 -3.66
N GLU A 36 -7.76 -11.29 -3.02
CA GLU A 36 -6.95 -12.12 -2.10
C GLU A 36 -7.56 -12.16 -0.70
N PHE A 37 -8.22 -11.07 -0.30
CA PHE A 37 -8.91 -10.91 0.97
C PHE A 37 -10.36 -10.54 0.75
N ARG A 38 -11.19 -11.02 1.67
CA ARG A 38 -12.55 -10.57 1.91
C ARG A 38 -12.63 -9.78 3.22
N GLN A 39 -13.68 -8.99 3.34
CA GLN A 39 -13.94 -8.21 4.55
C GLN A 39 -13.96 -9.11 5.81
N ALA A 40 -14.62 -10.27 5.74
CA ALA A 40 -14.69 -11.21 6.86
C ALA A 40 -13.30 -11.68 7.32
N GLU A 41 -12.35 -11.89 6.41
CA GLU A 41 -10.98 -12.29 6.78
C GLU A 41 -10.23 -11.17 7.50
N LEU A 42 -10.44 -9.91 7.12
CA LEU A 42 -9.85 -8.77 7.83
C LEU A 42 -10.54 -8.52 9.19
N ASP A 43 -11.84 -8.77 9.28
CA ASP A 43 -12.59 -8.75 10.54
C ASP A 43 -12.07 -9.86 11.48
N ASP A 44 -11.86 -11.08 10.98
CA ASP A 44 -11.28 -12.20 11.74
C ASP A 44 -9.86 -11.89 12.24
N ILE A 45 -9.02 -11.26 11.41
CA ILE A 45 -7.69 -10.79 11.84
C ILE A 45 -7.83 -9.79 12.98
N CYS A 46 -8.80 -8.86 12.89
CA CYS A 46 -9.06 -7.89 13.95
C CYS A 46 -9.47 -8.56 15.26
N GLU A 47 -10.34 -9.56 15.20
CA GLU A 47 -10.84 -10.29 16.37
C GLU A 47 -9.76 -11.18 17.01
N ASN A 48 -8.92 -11.86 16.21
CA ASN A 48 -7.89 -12.76 16.72
C ASN A 48 -6.61 -12.04 17.17
N PHE A 49 -6.42 -10.77 16.81
CA PHE A 49 -5.27 -9.98 17.29
C PHE A 49 -5.42 -9.56 18.77
N ASP A 50 -6.62 -9.70 19.36
CA ASP A 50 -6.99 -9.20 20.69
C ASP A 50 -6.45 -10.01 21.89
N ASP A 51 -5.87 -11.21 21.70
CA ASP A 51 -5.36 -12.03 22.82
C ASP A 51 -4.07 -11.49 23.49
N ARG A 52 -3.48 -10.40 22.99
CA ARG A 52 -2.21 -9.86 23.53
C ARG A 52 -2.27 -8.47 24.18
N ARG A 53 -3.36 -7.70 24.10
CA ARG A 53 -3.41 -6.35 24.70
C ARG A 53 -4.84 -5.95 25.11
N TRP A 54 -5.16 -6.08 26.38
CA TRP A 54 -6.45 -5.76 27.01
C TRP A 54 -6.99 -4.32 26.86
N PHE A 55 -6.37 -3.43 26.10
CA PHE A 55 -6.92 -2.10 25.82
C PHE A 55 -6.44 -1.57 24.46
N ASN A 56 -7.35 -1.41 23.50
CA ASN A 56 -7.12 -0.54 22.35
C ASN A 56 -8.39 0.26 22.04
N SER A 57 -8.26 1.59 21.96
CA SER A 57 -9.40 2.50 21.70
C SER A 57 -9.81 2.55 20.22
N HIS A 58 -9.14 1.78 19.36
CA HIS A 58 -9.38 1.69 17.92
C HIS A 58 -10.46 0.67 17.55
N ARG A 59 -11.60 0.67 18.27
CA ARG A 59 -12.87 0.15 17.75
C ARG A 59 -13.37 1.07 16.63
N SER A 60 -12.65 1.15 15.51
CA SER A 60 -13.30 1.42 14.25
C SER A 60 -14.39 0.35 14.12
N TRP A 61 -15.64 0.73 14.36
CA TRP A 61 -16.82 -0.14 14.43
C TRP A 61 -16.67 -1.36 13.52
N ILE A 62 -16.45 -2.54 14.12
CA ILE A 62 -16.28 -3.83 13.43
C ILE A 62 -17.36 -3.94 12.34
N GLY A 63 -16.96 -4.24 11.10
CA GLY A 63 -17.87 -4.27 9.95
C GLY A 63 -18.01 -2.97 9.14
N LEU A 64 -17.48 -1.82 9.57
CA LEU A 64 -17.46 -0.58 8.76
C LEU A 64 -16.24 -0.47 7.84
N GLY A 65 -15.14 -1.19 8.11
CA GLY A 65 -13.99 -1.32 7.23
C GLY A 65 -12.80 -0.37 7.44
N ASN A 66 -12.81 0.46 8.49
CA ASN A 66 -11.74 1.42 8.79
C ASN A 66 -10.57 0.78 9.56
N TYR A 67 -9.90 -0.17 8.90
CA TYR A 67 -8.77 -0.92 9.45
C TYR A 67 -7.49 -0.09 9.56
N ASP A 68 -6.68 -0.38 10.58
CA ASP A 68 -5.42 0.31 10.87
C ASP A 68 -4.18 -0.43 10.33
N ALA A 69 -2.99 0.08 10.66
CA ALA A 69 -1.73 -0.47 10.20
C ALA A 69 -1.41 -1.86 10.79
N ASN A 70 -1.96 -2.21 11.97
CA ASN A 70 -1.72 -3.53 12.59
C ASN A 70 -2.42 -4.62 11.78
N ILE A 71 -3.66 -4.36 11.34
CA ILE A 71 -4.40 -5.27 10.46
C ILE A 71 -3.68 -5.41 9.11
N LEU A 72 -3.14 -4.32 8.56
CA LEU A 72 -2.32 -4.35 7.34
C LEU A 72 -1.13 -5.29 7.51
N VAL A 73 -0.37 -5.13 8.59
CA VAL A 73 0.84 -5.94 8.86
C VAL A 73 0.45 -7.41 9.06
N ALA A 74 -0.54 -7.69 9.90
CA ALA A 74 -0.99 -9.06 10.15
C ALA A 74 -1.52 -9.75 8.87
N ALA A 75 -2.27 -9.03 8.03
CA ALA A 75 -2.74 -9.57 6.74
C ALA A 75 -1.58 -9.90 5.80
N LEU A 76 -0.56 -9.04 5.71
CA LEU A 76 0.62 -9.30 4.89
C LEU A 76 1.48 -10.44 5.44
N GLU A 77 1.61 -10.55 6.76
CA GLU A 77 2.32 -11.66 7.43
C GLU A 77 1.65 -13.02 7.14
N LEU A 78 0.31 -13.08 7.13
CA LEU A 78 -0.44 -14.30 6.73
C LEU A 78 -0.17 -14.74 5.29
N LYS A 79 0.36 -13.84 4.45
CA LYS A 79 0.74 -14.10 3.06
C LYS A 79 2.26 -14.18 2.88
N GLU A 80 3.00 -14.39 3.97
CA GLU A 80 4.46 -14.52 3.99
C GLU A 80 5.17 -13.27 3.41
N LEU A 81 4.58 -12.09 3.63
CA LEU A 81 5.17 -10.79 3.29
C LEU A 81 5.56 -10.03 4.55
N SER A 82 6.44 -9.05 4.37
CA SER A 82 6.90 -8.14 5.42
C SER A 82 6.74 -6.69 5.01
N VAL A 83 6.74 -5.82 6.02
CA VAL A 83 6.51 -4.38 5.86
C VAL A 83 7.70 -3.61 6.41
N VAL A 84 8.27 -2.74 5.58
CA VAL A 84 9.27 -1.75 6.00
C VAL A 84 8.61 -0.38 6.05
N TRP A 85 8.63 0.26 7.22
CA TRP A 85 8.22 1.65 7.35
C TRP A 85 9.28 2.56 6.75
N PHE A 86 8.93 3.29 5.69
CA PHE A 86 9.86 4.21 5.06
C PHE A 86 10.02 5.46 5.93
N ASP A 87 11.27 5.81 6.26
CA ASP A 87 11.57 7.08 6.91
C ASP A 87 11.42 8.22 5.91
N ARG A 88 10.33 8.99 6.03
CA ARG A 88 10.00 10.12 5.15
C ARG A 88 11.04 11.24 5.12
N ARG A 89 12.05 11.23 6.01
CA ARG A 89 13.18 12.16 5.99
C ARG A 89 14.23 11.77 4.93
N LEU A 90 14.16 10.53 4.43
CA LEU A 90 15.04 10.03 3.39
C LEU A 90 14.47 10.31 2.00
N SER A 91 15.36 10.46 1.02
CA SER A 91 14.97 10.50 -0.39
C SER A 91 14.42 9.13 -0.83
N VAL A 92 13.31 9.13 -1.58
CA VAL A 92 12.75 7.91 -2.21
C VAL A 92 13.75 7.22 -3.14
N ASN A 93 14.75 7.94 -3.67
CA ASN A 93 15.86 7.35 -4.43
C ASN A 93 16.72 6.37 -3.61
N ARG A 94 16.61 6.38 -2.28
CA ARG A 94 17.28 5.41 -1.42
C ARG A 94 16.56 4.06 -1.39
N ILE A 95 15.35 3.96 -1.94
CA ILE A 95 14.66 2.68 -1.99
C ILE A 95 15.30 1.79 -3.05
N ASN A 96 15.68 0.58 -2.67
CA ASN A 96 16.01 -0.46 -3.62
C ASN A 96 14.71 -1.03 -4.20
N HIS A 97 14.28 -0.50 -5.34
CA HIS A 97 12.99 -0.86 -5.95
C HIS A 97 12.91 -2.34 -6.37
N GLU A 98 14.03 -3.04 -6.56
CA GLU A 98 14.07 -4.46 -6.88
C GLU A 98 13.75 -5.36 -5.67
N ALA A 99 13.99 -4.87 -4.45
CA ALA A 99 13.63 -5.56 -3.21
C ALA A 99 12.16 -5.30 -2.80
N VAL A 100 11.45 -4.39 -3.47
CA VAL A 100 10.10 -3.96 -3.07
C VAL A 100 9.05 -4.50 -4.03
N MET A 101 8.10 -5.26 -3.50
CA MET A 101 6.97 -5.80 -4.26
C MET A 101 5.91 -4.73 -4.54
N ALA A 102 5.60 -3.90 -3.55
CA ALA A 102 4.60 -2.85 -3.66
C ALA A 102 4.81 -1.75 -2.61
N TYR A 103 4.15 -0.62 -2.81
CA TYR A 103 4.23 0.57 -1.98
C TYR A 103 2.83 0.87 -1.47
N ILE A 104 2.64 0.94 -0.17
CA ILE A 104 1.36 1.33 0.43
C ILE A 104 1.51 2.72 1.01
N PHE A 105 0.72 3.65 0.50
CA PHE A 105 0.61 4.99 1.04
C PHE A 105 -0.57 5.04 2.00
N ASN A 106 -0.38 5.82 3.05
CA ASN A 106 -1.45 6.24 3.93
C ASN A 106 -1.55 7.76 3.85
N VAL A 107 -2.72 8.28 3.48
CA VAL A 107 -2.97 9.72 3.28
C VAL A 107 -4.25 10.16 4.00
N PRO A 108 -4.48 11.46 4.26
CA PRO A 108 -5.75 11.90 4.82
C PRO A 108 -6.87 11.54 3.85
N SER A 109 -7.94 10.93 4.36
CA SER A 109 -9.11 10.63 3.53
C SER A 109 -9.86 11.93 3.26
N ILE A 110 -9.97 12.30 1.98
CA ILE A 110 -10.84 13.39 1.54
C ILE A 110 -12.28 12.85 1.58
N SER A 111 -13.06 13.29 2.58
CA SER A 111 -14.48 12.99 2.71
C SER A 111 -15.28 14.27 2.47
N TYR A 112 -16.32 14.21 1.63
CA TYR A 112 -17.26 15.32 1.43
C TYR A 112 -18.19 15.55 2.63
N ILE A 113 -18.17 14.64 3.62
CA ILE A 113 -18.96 14.76 4.84
C ILE A 113 -18.09 15.42 5.93
N PRO A 114 -18.47 16.61 6.43
CA PRO A 114 -17.77 17.28 7.52
C PRO A 114 -17.59 16.33 8.72
N PHE A 115 -16.44 16.41 9.40
CA PHE A 115 -16.09 15.63 10.60
C PHE A 115 -15.78 14.14 10.42
N MET A 116 -15.98 13.54 9.24
CA MET A 116 -15.40 12.23 8.92
C MET A 116 -13.94 12.39 8.44
N LYS A 117 -13.09 12.86 9.36
CA LYS A 117 -11.64 12.87 9.17
C LYS A 117 -11.12 11.46 9.41
N GLY A 118 -10.40 10.93 8.44
CA GLY A 118 -9.84 9.59 8.51
C GLY A 118 -8.57 9.48 7.70
N ARG A 119 -8.06 8.26 7.65
CA ARG A 119 -6.88 7.88 6.87
C ARG A 119 -7.32 6.98 5.72
N HIS A 120 -6.61 7.03 4.61
CA HIS A 120 -6.93 6.32 3.39
C HIS A 120 -5.69 5.56 2.93
N TRP A 121 -5.85 4.25 2.80
CA TRP A 121 -4.81 3.35 2.31
C TRP A 121 -4.95 3.19 0.79
N PHE A 122 -3.85 3.32 0.06
CA PHE A 122 -3.81 2.92 -1.34
C PHE A 122 -2.46 2.31 -1.71
N THR A 123 -2.49 1.47 -2.74
CA THR A 123 -1.31 0.76 -3.24
C THR A 123 -0.80 1.39 -4.52
N VAL A 124 0.52 1.50 -4.63
CA VAL A 124 1.25 1.65 -5.89
C VAL A 124 2.03 0.37 -6.14
N ARG A 125 1.98 -0.13 -7.37
CA ARG A 125 2.72 -1.34 -7.77
C ARG A 125 3.42 -1.12 -9.11
N ARG A 126 4.60 -1.72 -9.24
CA ARG A 126 5.34 -1.77 -10.50
C ARG A 126 4.88 -2.97 -11.34
N PHE A 127 4.54 -2.72 -12.60
CA PHE A 127 4.29 -3.74 -13.62
C PHE A 127 5.27 -3.47 -14.76
N ASP A 128 6.12 -4.46 -15.06
CA ASP A 128 7.29 -4.28 -15.92
C ASP A 128 8.12 -3.06 -15.45
N ASP A 129 8.34 -2.07 -16.32
CA ASP A 129 9.13 -0.87 -16.01
C ASP A 129 8.29 0.33 -15.55
N HIS A 130 6.99 0.13 -15.26
CA HIS A 130 6.06 1.22 -15.01
C HIS A 130 5.36 1.10 -13.66
N TYR A 131 5.23 2.24 -12.97
CA TYR A 131 4.49 2.33 -11.71
C TYR A 131 3.04 2.72 -11.98
N TYR A 132 2.12 2.14 -11.22
CA TYR A 132 0.70 2.44 -11.33
C TYR A 132 0.11 2.74 -9.96
N ASN A 133 -0.61 3.85 -9.88
CA ASN A 133 -1.49 4.17 -8.77
C ASN A 133 -2.74 3.28 -8.84
N LEU A 134 -2.90 2.43 -7.83
CA LEU A 134 -4.03 1.53 -7.66
C LEU A 134 -4.95 2.00 -6.53
N ASP A 135 -5.03 3.31 -6.31
CA ASP A 135 -6.03 3.88 -5.40
C ASP A 135 -7.43 3.44 -5.83
N SER A 136 -8.12 2.80 -4.89
CA SER A 136 -9.45 2.24 -5.06
C SER A 136 -10.52 3.33 -5.25
N LYS A 137 -10.21 4.61 -4.98
CA LYS A 137 -11.04 5.77 -5.34
C LYS A 137 -10.95 6.18 -6.81
N LEU A 138 -9.96 5.69 -7.56
CA LEU A 138 -9.82 5.97 -9.00
C LEU A 138 -10.80 5.14 -9.85
N GLN A 139 -11.01 5.56 -11.09
CA GLN A 139 -11.85 4.80 -12.03
C GLN A 139 -11.15 3.56 -12.61
N SER A 140 -9.82 3.57 -12.60
CA SER A 140 -8.96 2.48 -13.04
C SER A 140 -7.54 2.72 -12.51
N ALA A 141 -6.64 1.77 -12.70
CA ALA A 141 -5.20 2.00 -12.49
C ALA A 141 -4.73 3.20 -13.33
N VAL A 142 -3.91 4.07 -12.72
CA VAL A 142 -3.35 5.26 -13.38
C VAL A 142 -1.83 5.15 -13.36
N ARG A 143 -1.21 5.20 -14.55
CA ARG A 143 0.25 5.22 -14.68
C ARG A 143 0.84 6.43 -13.97
N ILE A 144 1.95 6.23 -13.28
CA ILE A 144 2.76 7.27 -12.66
C ILE A 144 4.03 7.42 -13.50
N ASP A 145 4.23 8.58 -14.11
CA ASP A 145 5.37 8.82 -14.99
C ASP A 145 6.67 9.03 -14.21
N ASP A 146 6.60 9.71 -13.06
CA ASP A 146 7.72 9.90 -12.14
C ASP A 146 7.31 9.45 -10.73
N PHE A 147 7.69 8.21 -10.40
CA PHE A 147 7.39 7.60 -9.10
C PHE A 147 8.06 8.34 -7.94
N VAL A 148 9.25 8.88 -8.16
CA VAL A 148 10.04 9.57 -7.13
C VAL A 148 9.37 10.90 -6.79
N ALA A 149 9.05 11.71 -7.80
CA ALA A 149 8.34 12.98 -7.61
C ALA A 149 6.96 12.77 -6.96
N PHE A 150 6.19 11.80 -7.46
CA PHE A 150 4.89 11.41 -6.90
C PHE A 150 4.98 11.09 -5.40
N SER A 151 5.93 10.23 -5.04
CA SER A 151 6.12 9.77 -3.66
C SER A 151 6.60 10.90 -2.75
N ASN A 152 7.56 11.71 -3.20
CA ASN A 152 8.09 12.84 -2.44
C ASN A 152 7.01 13.89 -2.15
N GLN A 153 6.11 14.17 -3.12
CA GLN A 153 4.99 15.08 -2.90
C GLN A 153 4.09 14.61 -1.76
N ILE A 154 3.72 13.32 -1.77
CA ILE A 154 2.88 12.74 -0.72
C ILE A 154 3.58 12.81 0.65
N LEU A 155 4.86 12.46 0.71
CA LEU A 155 5.65 12.45 1.96
C LEU A 155 5.90 13.85 2.54
N ALA A 156 6.03 14.87 1.68
CA ALA A 156 6.20 16.27 2.09
C ALA A 156 4.98 16.79 2.87
N GLU A 157 3.79 16.25 2.63
CA GLU A 157 2.56 16.55 3.37
C GLU A 157 2.49 15.84 4.75
N GLY A 158 3.55 15.12 5.15
CA GLY A 158 3.61 14.40 6.43
C GLY A 158 2.98 13.02 6.41
N ASN A 159 2.75 12.46 5.22
CA ASN A 159 2.14 11.15 5.03
C ASN A 159 3.14 10.00 5.24
N GLN A 160 2.59 8.78 5.26
CA GLN A 160 3.36 7.56 5.51
C GLN A 160 3.45 6.73 4.23
N LEU A 161 4.61 6.13 4.02
CA LEU A 161 4.89 5.15 2.99
C LEU A 161 5.39 3.86 3.66
N LEU A 162 4.77 2.75 3.31
CA LEU A 162 5.14 1.41 3.73
C LEU A 162 5.62 0.65 2.49
N LEU A 163 6.75 -0.04 2.59
CA LEU A 163 7.28 -0.90 1.53
C LEU A 163 6.90 -2.33 1.85
N VAL A 164 6.22 -3.00 0.92
CA VAL A 164 5.87 -4.41 1.03
C VAL A 164 6.91 -5.23 0.29
N THR A 165 7.47 -6.22 0.98
CA THR A 165 8.62 -7.01 0.55
C THR A 165 8.47 -8.46 0.98
N ARG A 166 9.31 -9.35 0.46
CA ARG A 166 9.53 -10.65 1.07
C ARG A 166 10.34 -10.50 2.37
N PRO A 167 10.16 -11.37 3.37
CA PRO A 167 10.91 -11.31 4.63
C PRO A 167 12.44 -11.28 4.43
N GLU A 168 12.98 -12.08 3.51
CA GLU A 168 14.42 -12.16 3.21
C GLU A 168 15.02 -10.90 2.56
N ASP A 169 14.17 -10.00 2.06
CA ASP A 169 14.57 -8.77 1.36
C ASP A 169 14.36 -7.51 2.22
N GLN A 170 13.85 -7.67 3.45
CA GLN A 170 13.50 -6.57 4.34
C GLN A 170 14.68 -5.62 4.61
N GLU A 171 15.87 -6.16 4.85
CA GLU A 171 17.08 -5.37 5.11
C GLU A 171 17.66 -4.71 3.84
N LYS A 172 17.25 -5.18 2.65
CA LYS A 172 17.72 -4.71 1.34
C LYS A 172 16.87 -3.58 0.78
N CYS A 173 15.69 -3.32 1.35
CA CYS A 173 14.73 -2.33 0.83
C CYS A 173 15.28 -0.90 0.80
N ILE A 174 16.22 -0.56 1.67
CA ILE A 174 16.80 0.78 1.76
C ILE A 174 18.30 0.71 1.53
N ASN A 175 18.77 1.37 0.47
CA ASN A 175 20.17 1.60 0.21
C ASN A 175 20.74 2.46 1.34
N ARG A 176 21.54 1.83 2.19
CA ARG A 176 22.44 2.49 3.13
C ARG A 176 23.63 2.94 2.30
N GLY A 177 23.53 4.12 1.68
CA GLY A 177 24.72 4.75 1.13
C GLY A 177 25.78 4.81 2.23
N ASP A 178 27.03 4.55 1.87
CA ASP A 178 28.17 4.85 2.73
C ASP A 178 27.99 6.28 3.26
N GLU A 179 28.24 6.49 4.55
CA GLU A 179 28.34 7.83 5.11
C GLU A 179 29.32 8.60 4.22
N GLU A 180 28.85 9.65 3.52
CA GLU A 180 29.73 10.61 2.86
C GLU A 180 30.64 11.21 3.94
N THR A 181 31.83 10.61 4.10
CA THR A 181 33.02 11.21 4.71
C THR A 181 33.40 12.52 4.04
#